data_AF-A0A9D9MGN5-F1
#
_entry.id   AF-A0A9D9MGN5-F1
#
_cell.length_a   1.000
_cell.length_b   1.000
_cell.length_c   1.000
_cell.angle_alpha   90.00
_cell.angle_beta   90.00
_cell.angle_gamma   90.00
#
_symmetry.space_group_name_H-M   'P 1'
#
loop_
_entity.id
_entity.type
_entity.pdbx_description
1 polymer ?
#
loop_
_entity_poly.entity_id
_entity_poly.type
_entity_poly.pdbx_seq_one_letter_code
_entity_poly.pdbx_strand_id
1 'polypeptide(L)'
;MNAIAAETTTLDARVQALVALFERIAATRMQGVPMLHEALRVAAVGFEPDAGAGDAAGAVGVLVTPWFMNLVWLPLRESAEPLAVRASRMRAVGNERFEFLGAHEEGFGPFEACSLFSPMFQFEDQAAALATAEEVLRQLRRAPEAPTAAPAAEPMPARRAWLLARGTRGSNGGAEAGR
;
A
#
# COMPACT_ATOMS: atom_id res chain seq x y z
N MET A 1 -6.84 -20.60 27.05
CA MET A 1 -5.54 -20.63 26.33
C MET A 1 -5.60 -21.33 24.96
N ASN A 2 -6.76 -21.66 24.37
CA ASN A 2 -6.82 -22.47 23.13
C ASN A 2 -7.16 -21.74 21.81
N ALA A 3 -7.79 -20.55 21.85
CA ALA A 3 -8.27 -19.90 20.61
C ALA A 3 -7.12 -19.29 19.78
N ILE A 4 -6.19 -18.57 20.42
CA ILE A 4 -5.06 -17.91 19.74
C ILE A 4 -4.12 -18.93 19.07
N ALA A 5 -3.86 -20.05 19.75
CA ALA A 5 -3.03 -21.13 19.21
C ALA A 5 -3.68 -21.82 18.01
N ALA A 6 -5.00 -22.04 18.04
CA ALA A 6 -5.74 -22.61 16.92
C ALA A 6 -5.75 -21.65 15.72
N GLU A 7 -6.00 -20.36 15.93
CA GLU A 7 -6.01 -19.35 14.86
C GLU A 7 -4.63 -19.15 14.22
N THR A 8 -3.56 -19.18 15.03
CA THR A 8 -2.18 -19.12 14.53
C THR A 8 -1.84 -20.36 13.70
N THR A 9 -2.22 -21.56 14.17
CA THR A 9 -2.00 -22.82 13.43
C THR A 9 -2.75 -22.84 12.09
N THR A 10 -3.98 -22.31 12.07
CA THR A 10 -4.77 -22.18 10.83
C THR A 10 -4.13 -21.19 9.86
N LEU A 11 -3.62 -20.06 10.35
CA LEU A 11 -2.92 -19.08 9.53
C LEU A 11 -1.64 -19.68 8.91
N ASP A 12 -0.79 -20.31 9.71
CA ASP A 12 0.46 -20.90 9.23
C ASP A 12 0.19 -21.93 8.13
N ALA A 13 -0.77 -22.84 8.35
CA ALA A 13 -1.17 -23.83 7.35
C ALA A 13 -1.68 -23.17 6.05
N ARG A 14 -2.45 -22.08 6.18
CA ARG A 14 -2.97 -21.34 5.01
C ARG A 14 -1.87 -20.64 4.24
N VAL A 15 -0.89 -20.05 4.93
CA VAL A 15 0.28 -19.40 4.33
C VAL A 15 1.16 -20.42 3.61
N GLN A 16 1.41 -21.58 4.21
CA GLN A 16 2.16 -22.66 3.56
C GLN A 16 1.46 -23.16 2.30
N ALA A 17 0.13 -23.30 2.34
CA ALA A 17 -0.65 -23.67 1.16
C ALA A 17 -0.59 -22.60 0.05
N LEU A 18 -0.55 -21.32 0.41
CA LEU A 18 -0.38 -20.21 -0.54
C LEU A 18 0.99 -20.27 -1.22
N VAL A 19 2.06 -20.44 -0.44
CA VAL A 19 3.43 -20.58 -0.98
C VAL A 19 3.49 -21.78 -1.92
N ALA A 20 3.03 -22.95 -1.49
CA ALA A 20 3.04 -24.16 -2.31
C ALA A 20 2.21 -24.01 -3.60
N LEU A 21 1.08 -23.29 -3.55
CA LEU A 21 0.31 -22.94 -4.74
C LEU A 21 1.14 -22.14 -5.74
N PHE A 22 1.76 -21.05 -5.29
CA PHE A 22 2.52 -20.18 -6.19
C PHE A 22 3.82 -20.80 -6.68
N GLU A 23 4.43 -21.70 -5.91
CA GLU A 23 5.56 -22.53 -6.38
C GLU A 23 5.11 -23.47 -7.50
N ARG A 24 3.94 -24.12 -7.37
CA ARG A 24 3.37 -24.92 -8.47
C ARG A 24 3.09 -24.07 -9.70
N ILE A 25 2.58 -22.85 -9.53
CA ILE A 25 2.36 -21.90 -10.64
C ILE A 25 3.68 -21.55 -11.33
N ALA A 26 4.73 -21.28 -10.56
CA ALA A 26 6.07 -21.01 -11.05
C ALA A 26 6.63 -22.19 -11.88
N ALA A 27 6.40 -23.42 -11.40
CA ALA A 27 6.85 -24.65 -12.04
C ALA A 27 5.97 -25.13 -13.20
N THR A 28 4.80 -24.51 -13.43
CA THR A 28 3.87 -24.92 -14.50
C THR A 28 3.52 -23.75 -15.41
N ARG A 29 2.50 -22.96 -15.06
CA ARG A 29 1.94 -21.87 -15.88
C ARG A 29 2.95 -20.79 -16.24
N MET A 30 3.95 -20.54 -15.39
CA MET A 30 4.94 -19.49 -15.61
C MET A 30 6.27 -20.01 -16.19
N GLN A 31 6.43 -21.32 -16.38
CA GLN A 31 7.65 -21.87 -16.98
C GLN A 31 7.91 -21.27 -18.38
N GLY A 32 9.13 -20.81 -18.61
CA GLY A 32 9.54 -20.22 -19.89
C GLY A 32 9.02 -18.80 -20.17
N VAL A 33 8.31 -18.18 -19.21
CA VAL A 33 7.88 -16.78 -19.36
C VAL A 33 9.10 -15.86 -19.15
N PRO A 34 9.44 -14.97 -20.11
CA PRO A 34 10.63 -14.12 -20.02
C PRO A 34 10.59 -13.08 -18.90
N MET A 35 9.43 -12.92 -18.23
CA MET A 35 9.23 -11.99 -17.13
C MET A 35 9.68 -12.53 -15.76
N LEU A 36 10.20 -13.77 -15.70
CA LEU A 36 10.63 -14.39 -14.46
C LEU A 36 12.01 -13.89 -14.01
N HIS A 37 12.11 -13.46 -12.76
CA HIS A 37 13.38 -13.17 -12.12
C HIS A 37 14.01 -14.46 -11.55
N GLU A 38 15.08 -14.96 -12.18
CA GLU A 38 15.67 -16.26 -11.85
C GLU A 38 16.25 -16.34 -10.42
N ALA A 39 16.69 -15.22 -9.85
CA ALA A 39 17.20 -15.20 -8.47
C ALA A 39 16.10 -15.20 -7.40
N LEU A 40 14.83 -14.98 -7.77
CA LEU A 40 13.74 -14.91 -6.81
C LEU A 40 13.04 -16.26 -6.65
N ARG A 41 12.45 -16.46 -5.47
CA ARG A 41 11.61 -17.60 -5.12
C ARG A 41 10.31 -17.09 -4.52
N VAL A 42 9.32 -17.97 -4.47
CA VAL A 42 8.05 -17.66 -3.82
C VAL A 42 8.29 -17.56 -2.32
N ALA A 43 7.83 -16.47 -1.71
CA ALA A 43 7.94 -16.27 -0.27
C ALA A 43 6.72 -15.50 0.25
N ALA A 44 6.23 -15.92 1.42
CA ALA A 44 5.18 -15.22 2.16
C ALA A 44 5.82 -14.49 3.34
N VAL A 45 5.56 -13.18 3.44
CA VAL A 45 6.21 -12.29 4.41
C VAL A 45 5.16 -11.68 5.32
N GLY A 46 5.38 -11.84 6.63
CA GLY A 46 4.69 -11.10 7.68
C GLY A 46 3.18 -11.25 7.71
N PHE A 47 2.61 -12.41 7.36
CA PHE A 47 1.17 -12.62 7.46
C PHE A 47 0.69 -12.53 8.91
N GLU A 48 -0.24 -11.63 9.18
CA GLU A 48 -0.83 -11.42 10.50
C GLU A 48 -2.36 -11.32 10.39
N PRO A 49 -3.11 -11.80 11.40
CA PRO A 49 -4.56 -11.60 11.45
C PRO A 49 -4.92 -10.11 11.37
N ASP A 50 -5.86 -9.78 10.50
CA ASP A 50 -6.36 -8.42 10.35
C ASP A 50 -7.41 -8.13 11.43
N ALA A 51 -6.99 -7.47 12.50
CA ALA A 51 -7.87 -7.05 13.59
C ALA A 51 -8.94 -6.03 13.17
N GLY A 52 -8.80 -5.41 11.99
CA GLY A 52 -9.72 -4.41 11.44
C GLY A 52 -10.77 -4.97 10.48
N ALA A 53 -10.75 -6.27 10.17
CA ALA A 53 -11.57 -6.87 9.11
C ALA A 53 -13.08 -7.02 9.44
N GLY A 54 -13.55 -6.51 10.59
CA GLY A 54 -14.95 -6.64 11.01
C GLY A 54 -15.33 -8.11 11.26
N ASP A 55 -16.49 -8.54 10.76
CA ASP A 55 -17.02 -9.90 10.96
C ASP A 55 -16.24 -10.99 10.21
N ALA A 56 -15.34 -10.62 9.30
CA ALA A 56 -14.55 -11.56 8.50
C ALA A 56 -13.14 -11.74 9.10
N ALA A 57 -12.93 -12.82 9.84
CA ALA A 57 -11.58 -13.20 10.27
C ALA A 57 -10.69 -13.53 9.06
N GLY A 58 -9.70 -12.68 8.79
CA GLY A 58 -8.72 -12.87 7.73
C GLY A 58 -7.33 -12.46 8.18
N ALA A 59 -6.34 -12.68 7.31
CA ALA A 59 -4.96 -12.27 7.54
C ALA A 59 -4.37 -11.55 6.34
N VAL A 60 -3.45 -10.62 6.59
CA VAL A 60 -2.77 -9.85 5.55
C VAL A 60 -1.27 -10.03 5.66
N GLY A 61 -0.63 -10.25 4.52
CA GLY A 61 0.83 -10.25 4.38
C GLY A 61 1.24 -9.91 2.95
N VAL A 62 2.53 -10.02 2.66
CA VAL A 62 3.07 -9.81 1.31
C VAL A 62 3.46 -11.17 0.71
N LEU A 63 3.05 -11.40 -0.53
CA LEU A 63 3.51 -12.52 -1.34
C LEU A 63 4.52 -12.01 -2.36
N VAL A 64 5.75 -12.52 -2.26
CA VAL A 64 6.83 -12.32 -3.24
C VAL A 64 6.83 -13.52 -4.17
N THR A 65 6.91 -13.27 -5.48
CA THR A 65 7.11 -14.29 -6.52
C THR A 65 8.18 -13.80 -7.50
N PRO A 66 8.68 -14.66 -8.39
CA PRO A 66 9.60 -14.22 -9.44
C PRO A 66 9.03 -13.22 -10.45
N TRP A 67 7.71 -12.96 -10.47
CA TRP A 67 7.08 -12.07 -11.46
C TRP A 67 6.25 -10.93 -10.85
N PHE A 68 5.83 -11.02 -9.60
CA PHE A 68 5.19 -9.91 -8.86
C PHE A 68 5.54 -9.93 -7.37
N MET A 69 5.27 -8.80 -6.71
CA MET A 69 5.09 -8.67 -5.27
C MET A 69 3.70 -8.08 -4.99
N ASN A 70 2.88 -8.76 -4.20
CA ASN A 70 1.50 -8.35 -3.90
C ASN A 70 1.24 -8.33 -2.39
N LEU A 71 0.43 -7.37 -1.93
CA LEU A 71 -0.32 -7.55 -0.69
C LEU A 71 -1.38 -8.62 -0.93
N VAL A 72 -1.54 -9.54 0.01
CA VAL A 72 -2.53 -10.62 -0.06
C VAL A 72 -3.36 -10.65 1.21
N TRP A 73 -4.67 -10.67 1.04
CA TRP A 73 -5.63 -10.93 2.11
C TRP A 73 -6.15 -12.37 1.99
N LEU A 74 -6.03 -13.13 3.08
CA LEU A 74 -6.45 -14.52 3.17
C LEU A 74 -7.66 -14.66 4.11
N PRO A 75 -8.77 -15.27 3.68
CA PRO A 75 -9.83 -15.65 4.61
C PRO A 75 -9.33 -16.78 5.52
N LEU A 76 -9.52 -16.62 6.84
CA LEU A 76 -9.19 -17.65 7.84
C LEU A 76 -10.41 -18.45 8.31
N ARG A 77 -11.62 -18.00 7.95
CA ARG A 77 -12.88 -18.70 8.21
C ARG A 77 -13.71 -18.77 6.93
N GLU A 78 -14.40 -19.90 6.72
CA GLU A 78 -15.26 -20.11 5.55
C GLU A 78 -16.48 -19.17 5.51
N SER A 79 -16.85 -18.55 6.65
CA SER A 79 -17.98 -17.63 6.75
C SER A 79 -17.75 -16.27 6.08
N ALA A 80 -16.52 -15.95 5.68
CA ALA A 80 -16.24 -14.74 4.92
C ALA A 80 -16.71 -14.94 3.47
N GLU A 81 -17.75 -14.22 3.04
CA GLU A 81 -18.18 -14.28 1.64
C GLU A 81 -17.03 -13.87 0.71
N PRO A 82 -16.56 -14.79 -0.16
CA PRO A 82 -15.43 -14.52 -1.01
C PRO A 82 -15.78 -13.47 -2.06
N LEU A 83 -14.84 -12.56 -2.30
CA LEU A 83 -14.95 -11.61 -3.40
C LEU A 83 -14.89 -12.38 -4.73
N ALA A 84 -15.85 -12.12 -5.62
CA ALA A 84 -15.86 -12.74 -6.93
C ALA A 84 -14.56 -12.43 -7.70
N VAL A 85 -14.11 -13.37 -8.54
CA VAL A 85 -12.88 -13.19 -9.31
C VAL A 85 -12.98 -11.93 -10.17
N ARG A 86 -11.95 -11.07 -10.13
CA ARG A 86 -11.88 -9.73 -10.76
C ARG A 86 -12.79 -8.64 -10.17
N ALA A 87 -13.66 -8.95 -9.21
CA ALA A 87 -14.32 -7.90 -8.44
C ALA A 87 -13.29 -7.24 -7.51
N SER A 88 -13.50 -5.97 -7.19
CA SER A 88 -12.62 -5.22 -6.28
C SER A 88 -13.31 -4.87 -4.97
N ARG A 89 -12.52 -4.75 -3.90
CA ARG A 89 -12.97 -4.34 -2.56
C ARG A 89 -11.90 -3.50 -1.89
N MET A 90 -12.31 -2.38 -1.30
CA MET A 90 -11.43 -1.57 -0.48
C MET A 90 -11.20 -2.23 0.88
N ARG A 91 -9.95 -2.57 1.21
CA ARG A 91 -9.56 -3.07 2.53
C ARG A 91 -8.58 -2.13 3.20
N ALA A 92 -8.74 -1.98 4.52
CA ALA A 92 -7.73 -1.30 5.31
C ALA A 92 -6.55 -2.26 5.55
N VAL A 93 -5.33 -1.75 5.42
CA VAL A 93 -4.11 -2.45 5.85
C VAL A 93 -3.33 -1.46 6.70
N GLY A 94 -3.41 -1.67 8.02
CA GLY A 94 -2.99 -0.65 8.98
C GLY A 94 -3.84 0.62 8.84
N ASN A 95 -3.21 1.77 8.57
CA ASN A 95 -3.91 3.05 8.46
C ASN A 95 -4.30 3.42 7.02
N GLU A 96 -3.83 2.65 6.04
CA GLU A 96 -4.06 2.92 4.61
C GLU A 96 -5.16 2.02 4.05
N ARG A 97 -5.76 2.41 2.92
CA ARG A 97 -6.78 1.61 2.22
C ARG A 97 -6.31 1.26 0.82
N PHE A 98 -6.40 -0.02 0.50
CA PHE A 98 -6.02 -0.55 -0.82
C PHE A 98 -7.21 -1.18 -1.51
N GLU A 99 -7.23 -1.06 -2.83
CA GLU A 99 -8.16 -1.81 -3.67
C GLU A 99 -7.58 -3.21 -3.90
N PHE A 100 -8.23 -4.20 -3.30
CA PHE A 100 -7.91 -5.61 -3.49
C PHE A 100 -8.81 -6.22 -4.55
N LEU A 101 -8.24 -7.05 -5.40
CA LEU A 101 -8.96 -7.83 -6.40
C LEU A 101 -9.21 -9.25 -5.91
N GLY A 102 -10.44 -9.72 -6.08
CA GLY A 102 -10.82 -11.10 -5.81
C GLY A 102 -10.10 -12.05 -6.75
N ALA A 103 -9.48 -13.07 -6.18
CA ALA A 103 -8.80 -14.14 -6.89
C ALA A 103 -9.27 -15.49 -6.35
N HIS A 104 -9.19 -16.51 -7.19
CA HIS A 104 -9.54 -17.87 -6.84
C HIS A 104 -8.60 -18.82 -7.56
N GLU A 105 -8.07 -19.80 -6.83
CA GLU A 105 -7.23 -20.83 -7.40
C GLU A 105 -7.78 -22.21 -7.01
N GLU A 106 -7.93 -23.08 -8.00
CA GLU A 106 -8.46 -24.43 -7.78
C GLU A 106 -7.57 -25.19 -6.79
N GLY A 107 -8.19 -25.85 -5.80
CA GLY A 107 -7.47 -26.57 -4.74
C GLY A 107 -6.88 -25.68 -3.63
N PHE A 108 -6.93 -24.34 -3.77
CA PHE A 108 -6.60 -23.41 -2.68
C PHE A 108 -7.83 -22.63 -2.21
N GLY A 109 -8.69 -22.20 -3.14
CA GLY A 109 -9.86 -21.39 -2.86
C GLY A 109 -9.63 -19.89 -3.04
N PRO A 110 -10.54 -19.07 -2.48
CA PRO A 110 -10.52 -17.63 -2.68
C PRO A 110 -9.47 -16.93 -1.82
N PHE A 111 -8.93 -15.85 -2.37
CA PHE A 111 -8.08 -14.87 -1.69
C PHE A 111 -8.22 -13.53 -2.41
N GLU A 112 -7.67 -12.47 -1.84
CA GLU A 112 -7.65 -11.18 -2.50
C GLU A 112 -6.22 -10.67 -2.60
N ALA A 113 -5.90 -9.97 -3.69
CA ALA A 113 -4.56 -9.47 -3.94
C ALA A 113 -4.57 -8.00 -4.41
N CYS A 114 -3.56 -7.24 -3.99
CA CYS A 114 -3.26 -5.90 -4.45
C CYS A 114 -1.80 -5.86 -4.93
N SER A 115 -1.57 -5.47 -6.18
CA SER A 115 -0.23 -5.47 -6.77
C SER A 115 0.62 -4.32 -6.22
N LEU A 116 1.80 -4.63 -5.71
CA LEU A 116 2.80 -3.63 -5.28
C LEU A 116 3.86 -3.42 -6.36
N PHE A 117 4.42 -4.52 -6.87
CA PHE A 117 5.46 -4.48 -7.90
C PHE A 117 5.21 -5.56 -8.95
N SER A 118 5.34 -5.16 -10.21
CA SER A 118 5.39 -6.03 -11.37
C SER A 118 5.94 -5.22 -12.56
N PRO A 119 6.95 -5.70 -13.29
CA PRO A 119 7.73 -6.93 -13.06
C PRO A 119 8.74 -6.78 -11.89
N MET A 120 9.37 -7.88 -11.49
CA MET A 120 10.31 -7.93 -10.35
C MET A 120 11.77 -7.60 -10.71
N PHE A 121 12.04 -7.12 -11.92
CA PHE A 121 13.40 -6.87 -12.43
C PHE A 121 14.20 -5.79 -11.68
N GLN A 122 13.53 -4.95 -10.89
CA GLN A 122 14.19 -3.92 -10.09
C GLN A 122 14.88 -4.47 -8.83
N PHE A 123 14.61 -5.72 -8.44
CA PHE A 123 15.20 -6.33 -7.25
C PHE A 123 16.45 -7.09 -7.64
N GLU A 124 17.57 -6.78 -6.98
CA GLU A 124 18.87 -7.43 -7.24
C GLU A 124 18.83 -8.93 -6.91
N ASP A 125 18.27 -9.26 -5.75
CA ASP A 125 18.22 -10.62 -5.23
C ASP A 125 17.01 -10.85 -4.31
N GLN A 126 16.92 -12.07 -3.78
CA GLN A 126 15.87 -12.46 -2.84
C GLN A 126 15.90 -11.59 -1.57
N ALA A 127 17.08 -11.25 -1.06
CA ALA A 127 17.20 -10.48 0.18
C ALA A 127 16.64 -9.07 0.02
N ALA A 128 16.92 -8.41 -1.10
CA ALA A 128 16.37 -7.10 -1.43
C ALA A 128 14.83 -7.12 -1.57
N ALA A 129 14.28 -8.16 -2.21
CA ALA A 129 12.83 -8.33 -2.35
C ALA A 129 12.15 -8.57 -0.98
N LEU A 130 12.74 -9.41 -0.13
CA LEU A 130 12.22 -9.67 1.22
C LEU A 130 12.30 -8.43 2.12
N ALA A 131 13.44 -7.74 2.12
CA ALA A 131 13.62 -6.50 2.89
C ALA A 131 12.60 -5.42 2.47
N THR A 132 12.30 -5.32 1.17
CA THR A 132 11.27 -4.41 0.67
C THR A 132 9.88 -4.83 1.13
N ALA A 133 9.54 -6.11 1.08
CA ALA A 133 8.25 -6.63 1.56
C ALA A 133 8.06 -6.37 3.06
N GLU A 134 9.10 -6.59 3.87
CA GLU A 134 9.11 -6.28 5.30
C GLU A 134 8.93 -4.78 5.55
N GLU A 135 9.64 -3.92 4.80
CA GLU A 135 9.55 -2.47 4.93
C GLU A 135 8.16 -1.93 4.57
N VAL A 136 7.53 -2.47 3.51
CA VAL A 136 6.14 -2.14 3.16
C VAL A 136 5.22 -2.44 4.35
N LEU A 137 5.27 -3.66 4.90
CA LEU A 137 4.43 -4.04 6.04
C LEU A 137 4.72 -3.17 7.27
N ARG A 138 5.99 -2.88 7.54
CA ARG A 138 6.42 -2.02 8.65
C ARG A 138 5.84 -0.62 8.55
N GLN A 139 5.84 -0.02 7.34
CA GLN A 139 5.25 1.30 7.12
C GLN A 139 3.73 1.28 7.28
N LEU A 140 3.05 0.28 6.70
CA LEU A 140 1.59 0.17 6.79
C LEU A 140 1.12 -0.03 8.23
N ARG A 141 1.86 -0.81 9.03
CA ARG A 141 1.53 -1.12 10.42
C ARG A 141 2.00 -0.07 11.43
N ARG A 142 2.77 0.93 11.00
CA ARG A 142 3.23 2.00 11.89
C ARG A 142 2.00 2.75 12.43
N ALA A 143 1.90 2.89 13.75
CA ALA A 143 0.88 3.74 14.35
C ALA A 143 1.02 5.18 13.79
N PRO A 144 -0.10 5.90 13.57
CA PRO A 144 -0.02 7.26 13.09
C PRO A 144 0.78 8.07 14.12
N GLU A 145 1.87 8.68 13.66
CA GLU A 145 2.64 9.60 14.48
C GLU A 145 1.69 10.77 14.78
N ALA A 146 1.43 11.04 16.07
CA ALA A 146 0.66 12.20 16.46
C ALA A 146 1.26 13.40 15.70
N PRO A 147 0.44 14.21 15.02
CA PRO A 147 0.96 15.30 14.21
C PRO A 147 1.89 16.11 15.11
N THR A 148 3.19 16.09 14.78
CA THR A 148 4.14 16.99 15.44
C THR A 148 3.53 18.35 15.20
N ALA A 149 3.13 19.02 16.28
CA ALA A 149 2.58 20.36 16.19
C ALA A 149 3.60 21.15 15.37
N ALA A 150 3.20 21.57 14.17
CA ALA A 150 4.05 22.42 13.37
C ALA A 150 4.54 23.56 14.28
N PRO A 151 5.85 23.86 14.34
CA PRO A 151 6.29 25.02 15.10
C PRO A 151 5.46 26.19 14.60
N ALA A 152 4.77 26.86 15.54
CA ALA A 152 3.84 27.93 15.25
C ALA A 152 4.51 28.86 14.24
N ALA A 153 3.91 28.95 13.05
CA ALA A 153 4.39 29.85 12.02
C ALA A 153 4.47 31.25 12.65
N GLU A 154 5.68 31.78 12.80
CA GLU A 154 5.87 33.16 13.18
C GLU A 154 5.03 34.01 12.21
N PRO A 155 4.23 34.97 12.70
CA PRO A 155 3.42 35.79 11.82
C PRO A 155 4.37 36.55 10.88
N MET A 156 4.40 36.13 9.61
CA MET A 156 5.14 36.85 8.58
C MET A 156 4.57 38.27 8.53
N PRO A 157 5.36 39.32 8.84
CA PRO A 157 4.91 40.67 8.62
C PRO A 157 4.67 40.82 7.12
N ALA A 158 3.52 41.39 6.73
CA ALA A 158 3.17 41.63 5.34
C ALA A 158 4.26 42.49 4.66
N ARG A 159 5.12 41.85 3.85
CA ARG A 159 6.14 42.53 3.05
C ARG A 159 5.64 42.57 1.61
N ARG A 160 4.85 43.60 1.27
CA ARG A 160 4.51 44.06 -0.09
C ARG A 160 3.52 45.23 0.04
N ALA A 161 3.72 46.41 -0.52
CA ALA A 161 4.81 46.92 -1.33
C ALA A 161 4.74 48.45 -1.29
N TRP A 162 5.85 49.08 -0.93
CA TRP A 162 6.15 50.44 -1.37
C TRP A 162 6.34 50.40 -2.90
N LEU A 163 5.51 51.09 -3.67
CA LEU A 163 5.78 51.49 -5.07
C LEU A 163 4.68 52.44 -5.62
N LEU A 164 4.47 53.59 -4.98
CA LEU A 164 3.75 54.73 -5.58
C LEU A 164 4.50 56.04 -5.31
N ALA A 165 5.64 56.20 -5.98
CA ALA A 165 6.35 57.45 -6.27
C ALA A 165 7.18 57.17 -7.53
N ARG A 166 7.22 57.95 -8.61
CA ARG A 166 6.80 59.32 -8.94
C ARG A 166 6.89 59.51 -10.48
N GLY A 167 6.13 60.48 -11.01
CA GLY A 167 6.50 61.30 -12.18
C GLY A 167 5.60 61.10 -13.39
N THR A 168 4.94 62.13 -13.92
CA THR A 168 5.58 63.30 -14.54
C THR A 168 4.86 64.63 -14.28
N ARG A 169 5.65 65.72 -14.28
CA ARG A 169 5.22 67.13 -14.31
C ARG A 169 4.80 67.53 -15.72
N GLY A 170 3.83 68.44 -15.82
CA GLY A 170 3.58 69.30 -16.98
C GLY A 170 2.74 70.51 -16.56
N SER A 171 3.33 71.70 -16.65
CA SER A 171 2.77 73.06 -16.51
C SER A 171 1.52 73.28 -17.39
N ASN A 172 0.57 74.19 -17.19
CA ASN A 172 0.59 75.65 -16.95
C ASN A 172 -0.91 76.05 -16.85
N GLY A 173 -1.42 76.85 -15.89
CA GLY A 173 -1.45 78.31 -15.93
C GLY A 173 -2.86 78.87 -15.59
N GLY A 174 -2.91 80.03 -14.94
CA GLY A 174 -4.11 80.88 -14.66
C GLY A 174 -4.89 80.54 -13.38
N ALA A 175 -4.90 81.31 -12.28
CA ALA A 175 -5.47 82.66 -12.10
C ALA A 175 -6.91 82.72 -12.63
N GLU A 176 -8.00 82.97 -11.87
CA GLU A 176 -8.27 83.96 -10.83
C GLU A 176 -9.59 83.62 -10.06
N ALA A 177 -9.86 84.44 -9.02
CA ALA A 177 -11.08 84.65 -8.21
C ALA A 177 -12.45 84.38 -8.90
N GLY A 178 -13.51 83.95 -8.22
CA GLY A 178 -14.08 84.50 -6.99
C GLY A 178 -15.23 85.46 -7.32
N ARG A 179 -16.48 84.96 -7.25
CA ARG A 179 -17.70 85.61 -6.71
C ARG A 179 -18.88 84.67 -6.81
#